data_AF-A0A2S5A3H6-F1
#
_entry.id   AF-A0A2S5A3H6-F1
#
_cell.length_a   1.000
_cell.length_b   1.000
_cell.length_c   1.000
_cell.angle_alpha   90.00
_cell.angle_beta   90.00
_cell.angle_gamma   90.00
#
_symmetry.space_group_name_H-M   'P 1'
#
loop_
_entity.id
_entity.type
_entity.pdbx_description
1 polymer ?
#
loop_
_entity_poly.entity_id
_entity_poly.type
_entity_poly.pdbx_seq_one_letter_code
_entity_poly.pdbx_strand_id
1 'polypeptide(L)'
;MFSIATAFAQDKVAKIALTFETVDSLHVCKAFVTSEGQPVVELPIKLSVKRLFTKLPIGDAVATDSTGVATFEFPNDIPSKDGKLTIFASIVEDENFMDTEVSGEVKWGQIVVSDNSNVDERSFSAGRDRAPIYFIAISLLIIGLIWGTLLYAVLQVFKIKRLGKLEEIKE
;
A
#
# COMPACT_ATOMS: atom_id res chain seq x y z
N MET A 1 3.60 35.44 -36.40
CA MET A 1 4.63 34.39 -36.37
C MET A 1 4.04 33.25 -35.57
N PHE A 2 3.38 32.30 -36.24
CA PHE A 2 2.71 31.17 -35.57
C PHE A 2 3.76 30.09 -35.31
N SER A 3 4.05 29.83 -34.03
CA SER A 3 4.89 28.72 -33.60
C SER A 3 4.10 27.42 -33.80
N ILE A 4 4.53 26.60 -34.74
CA ILE A 4 3.99 25.25 -34.90
C ILE A 4 4.72 24.38 -33.89
N ALA A 5 4.04 24.03 -32.79
CA ALA A 5 4.49 22.96 -31.93
C ALA A 5 4.19 21.63 -32.65
N THR A 6 5.22 21.00 -33.21
CA THR A 6 5.14 19.59 -33.63
C THR A 6 5.09 18.75 -32.36
N ALA A 7 3.89 18.31 -31.99
CA ALA A 7 3.74 17.21 -31.04
C ALA A 7 4.12 15.93 -31.78
N PHE A 8 5.26 15.33 -31.43
CA PHE A 8 5.58 13.97 -31.83
C PHE A 8 4.60 13.05 -31.12
N ALA A 9 3.55 12.62 -31.83
CA ALA A 9 2.71 11.53 -31.35
C ALA A 9 3.59 10.27 -31.38
N GLN A 10 3.66 9.55 -30.27
CA GLN A 10 4.30 8.23 -30.19
C GLN A 10 3.61 7.29 -31.20
N ASP A 11 4.19 7.13 -32.39
CA ASP A 11 3.50 6.54 -33.56
C ASP A 11 3.76 5.03 -33.70
N LYS A 12 4.79 4.50 -33.02
CA LYS A 12 5.19 3.09 -33.12
C LYS A 12 4.83 2.29 -31.87
N VAL A 13 4.15 1.16 -32.09
CA VAL A 13 3.78 0.22 -31.04
C VAL A 13 4.89 -0.83 -30.87
N ALA A 14 5.54 -0.80 -29.71
CA ALA A 14 6.51 -1.82 -29.31
C ALA A 14 5.83 -2.95 -28.54
N LYS A 15 6.21 -4.20 -28.80
CA LYS A 15 5.80 -5.37 -28.05
C LYS A 15 6.94 -5.80 -27.13
N ILE A 16 6.62 -6.08 -25.87
CA ILE A 16 7.58 -6.53 -24.87
C ILE A 16 7.24 -7.97 -24.49
N ALA A 17 8.24 -8.86 -24.49
CA ALA A 17 8.16 -10.22 -23.98
C ALA A 17 9.12 -10.38 -22.80
N LEU A 18 8.66 -10.96 -21.70
CA LEU A 18 9.47 -11.19 -20.49
C LEU A 18 9.93 -12.64 -20.41
N THR A 19 11.21 -12.85 -20.13
CA THR A 19 11.81 -14.14 -19.84
C THR A 19 12.53 -14.09 -18.49
N PHE A 20 12.35 -15.14 -17.69
CA PHE A 20 12.87 -15.23 -16.33
C PHE A 20 13.87 -16.39 -16.27
N GLU A 21 15.11 -16.11 -15.87
CA GLU A 21 16.19 -17.09 -15.78
C GLU A 21 16.87 -16.99 -14.41
N THR A 22 17.46 -18.09 -13.96
CA THR A 22 18.31 -18.12 -12.76
C THR A 22 19.69 -18.56 -13.20
N VAL A 23 20.69 -17.69 -13.05
CA VAL A 23 22.08 -17.96 -13.41
C VAL A 23 22.91 -17.88 -12.14
N ASP A 24 23.58 -18.98 -11.76
CA ASP A 24 24.53 -19.04 -10.63
C ASP A 24 24.04 -18.45 -9.29
N SER A 25 22.74 -18.60 -8.99
CA SER A 25 22.02 -18.07 -7.80
C SER A 25 21.53 -16.62 -7.88
N LEU A 26 21.74 -15.93 -9.00
CA LEU A 26 21.14 -14.64 -9.31
C LEU A 26 19.88 -14.83 -10.15
N HIS A 27 18.81 -14.15 -9.78
CA HIS A 27 17.61 -14.05 -10.60
C HIS A 27 17.82 -12.98 -11.68
N VAL A 28 17.60 -13.33 -12.93
CA VAL A 28 17.81 -12.46 -14.07
C VAL A 28 16.52 -12.35 -14.87
N CYS A 29 16.08 -11.12 -15.10
CA CYS A 29 14.91 -10.83 -15.91
C CYS A 29 15.37 -10.22 -17.24
N LYS A 30 14.92 -10.81 -18.34
CA LYS A 30 15.19 -10.31 -19.70
C LYS A 30 13.90 -9.80 -20.31
N ALA A 31 13.90 -8.53 -20.71
CA ALA A 31 12.81 -7.92 -21.47
C ALA A 31 13.23 -7.82 -22.94
N PHE A 32 12.55 -8.57 -23.80
CA PHE A 32 12.76 -8.54 -25.25
C PHE A 32 11.75 -7.59 -25.89
N VAL A 33 12.24 -6.58 -26.62
CA VAL A 33 11.43 -5.54 -27.22
C VAL A 33 11.49 -5.63 -28.74
N THR A 34 10.32 -5.68 -29.37
CA THR A 34 10.19 -5.78 -30.83
C THR A 34 9.16 -4.78 -31.34
N SER A 35 9.50 -4.03 -32.38
CA SER A 35 8.57 -3.19 -33.13
C SER A 35 8.43 -3.74 -34.55
N GLU A 36 7.21 -4.03 -34.98
CA GLU A 36 6.92 -4.56 -36.34
C GLU A 36 7.78 -5.77 -36.77
N GLY A 37 8.24 -6.57 -35.81
CA GLY A 37 9.09 -7.75 -36.07
C GLY A 37 10.59 -7.49 -36.05
N GLN A 38 11.03 -6.25 -35.84
CA GLN A 38 12.45 -5.89 -35.69
C GLN A 38 12.79 -5.58 -34.21
N PRO A 39 13.98 -6.02 -33.73
CA PRO A 39 14.43 -5.67 -32.38
C PRO A 39 14.69 -4.17 -32.28
N VAL A 40 14.26 -3.56 -31.17
CA VAL A 40 14.46 -2.14 -30.91
C VAL A 40 15.70 -1.96 -30.03
N VAL A 41 16.66 -1.18 -30.49
CA VAL A 41 17.94 -0.93 -29.82
C VAL A 41 17.89 0.41 -29.09
N GLU A 42 18.63 0.53 -27.98
CA GLU A 42 18.76 1.76 -27.17
C GLU A 42 17.46 2.28 -26.54
N LEU A 43 16.44 1.42 -26.38
CA LEU A 43 15.18 1.80 -25.75
C LEU A 43 15.26 1.63 -24.22
N PRO A 44 15.03 2.67 -23.41
CA PRO A 44 15.08 2.56 -21.95
C PRO A 44 13.86 1.82 -21.41
N ILE A 45 14.11 0.65 -20.81
CA ILE A 45 13.10 -0.16 -20.13
C ILE A 45 13.28 -0.06 -18.62
N LYS A 46 12.17 0.07 -17.90
CA LYS A 46 12.12 0.05 -16.44
C LYS A 46 11.44 -1.22 -15.96
N LEU A 47 12.11 -1.94 -15.07
CA LEU A 47 11.56 -3.09 -14.39
C LEU A 47 10.91 -2.68 -13.07
N SER A 48 9.75 -3.24 -12.73
CA SER A 48 9.07 -2.96 -11.46
C SER A 48 8.34 -4.19 -10.92
N VAL A 49 8.09 -4.23 -9.62
CA VAL A 49 7.37 -5.32 -8.94
C VAL A 49 6.09 -4.80 -8.30
N LYS A 50 4.99 -5.57 -8.38
CA LYS A 50 3.74 -5.24 -7.71
C LYS A 50 3.93 -5.20 -6.18
N ARG A 51 3.64 -4.06 -5.55
CA ARG A 51 3.49 -3.93 -4.09
C ARG A 51 2.07 -3.46 -3.75
N LEU A 52 1.79 -3.26 -2.47
CA LEU A 52 0.45 -2.97 -1.93
C LEU A 52 -0.24 -1.78 -2.59
N PHE A 53 0.50 -0.69 -2.83
CA PHE A 53 -0.06 0.59 -3.31
C PHE A 53 0.59 1.12 -4.58
N THR A 54 1.78 0.61 -4.93
CA THR A 54 2.55 1.08 -6.09
C THR A 54 3.37 -0.05 -6.68
N LYS A 55 3.89 0.17 -7.89
CA LYS A 55 4.91 -0.68 -8.51
C LYS A 55 6.27 -0.20 -8.02
N LEU A 56 7.00 -1.08 -7.35
CA LEU A 56 8.34 -0.77 -6.84
C LEU A 56 9.34 -0.95 -8.00
N PRO A 57 10.05 0.11 -8.44
CA PRO A 57 11.09 -0.04 -9.44
C PRO A 57 12.24 -0.92 -8.92
N ILE A 58 12.75 -1.77 -9.80
CA ILE A 58 13.92 -2.61 -9.55
C ILE A 58 15.08 -2.00 -10.31
N GLY A 59 15.91 -1.24 -9.60
CA GLY A 59 17.03 -0.50 -10.19
C GLY A 59 16.61 0.64 -11.11
N ASP A 60 17.58 1.12 -11.89
CA ASP A 60 17.39 2.15 -12.91
C ASP A 60 16.92 1.55 -14.24
N ALA A 61 16.49 2.42 -15.16
CA ALA A 61 16.13 1.99 -16.51
C ALA A 61 17.38 1.49 -17.26
N VAL A 62 17.24 0.36 -17.94
CA VAL A 62 18.31 -0.25 -18.74
C VAL A 62 17.90 -0.16 -20.21
N ALA A 63 18.81 0.35 -21.04
CA ALA A 63 18.62 0.42 -22.48
C ALA A 63 18.72 -0.96 -23.12
N THR A 64 17.92 -1.24 -24.15
CA THR A 64 18.00 -2.48 -24.92
C THR A 64 19.29 -2.58 -25.73
N ASP A 65 19.85 -3.79 -25.80
CA ASP A 65 21.05 -4.09 -26.58
C ASP A 65 20.77 -4.19 -28.09
N SER A 66 21.81 -4.54 -28.87
CA SER A 66 21.71 -4.73 -30.33
C SER A 66 20.76 -5.84 -30.76
N THR A 67 20.37 -6.73 -29.84
CA THR A 67 19.36 -7.78 -30.06
C THR A 67 17.97 -7.37 -29.57
N GLY A 68 17.81 -6.17 -29.01
CA GLY A 68 16.55 -5.69 -28.46
C GLY A 68 16.24 -6.23 -27.07
N VAL A 69 17.25 -6.71 -26.34
CA VAL A 69 17.10 -7.27 -24.98
C VAL A 69 17.61 -6.26 -23.95
N ALA A 70 16.78 -5.97 -22.95
CA ALA A 70 17.21 -5.32 -21.72
C ALA A 70 17.32 -6.37 -20.61
N THR A 71 18.50 -6.47 -19.99
CA THR A 71 18.79 -7.45 -18.94
C THR A 71 18.85 -6.77 -17.59
N PHE A 72 18.12 -7.31 -16.62
CA PHE A 72 18.04 -6.80 -15.25
C PHE A 72 18.42 -7.89 -14.27
N GLU A 73 19.25 -7.53 -13.30
CA GLU A 73 19.49 -8.34 -12.11
C GLU A 73 18.34 -8.11 -11.12
N PHE A 74 17.73 -9.20 -10.67
CA PHE A 74 16.59 -9.16 -9.77
C PHE A 74 17.04 -9.51 -8.35
N PRO A 75 16.75 -8.65 -7.35
CA PRO A 75 17.19 -8.88 -5.98
C PRO A 75 16.40 -10.03 -5.32
N ASN A 76 17.10 -10.82 -4.49
CA ASN A 76 16.55 -12.02 -3.85
C ASN A 76 15.84 -11.75 -2.51
N ASP A 77 15.81 -10.50 -2.05
CA ASP A 77 15.30 -10.09 -0.73
C ASP A 77 13.86 -9.55 -0.77
N ILE A 78 13.18 -9.67 -1.91
CA ILE A 78 11.83 -9.13 -2.07
C ILE A 78 10.81 -10.03 -1.34
N PRO A 79 10.11 -9.52 -0.31
CA PRO A 79 9.21 -10.35 0.47
C PRO A 79 7.88 -10.57 -0.24
N SER A 80 7.38 -11.80 -0.22
CA SER A 80 6.06 -12.20 -0.72
C SER A 80 5.39 -13.20 0.23
N LYS A 81 4.06 -13.22 0.26
CA LYS A 81 3.30 -14.14 1.11
C LYS A 81 3.40 -15.58 0.62
N ASP A 82 3.27 -15.78 -0.70
CA ASP A 82 3.23 -17.11 -1.33
C ASP A 82 4.47 -17.37 -2.21
N GLY A 83 5.50 -16.53 -2.05
CA GLY A 83 6.70 -16.53 -2.89
C GLY A 83 6.47 -16.03 -4.32
N LYS A 84 5.23 -15.71 -4.70
CA LYS A 84 4.86 -15.20 -6.02
C LYS A 84 5.09 -13.69 -6.11
N LEU A 85 5.72 -13.26 -7.19
CA LEU A 85 5.94 -11.86 -7.52
C LEU A 85 5.39 -11.60 -8.92
N THR A 86 4.64 -10.51 -9.07
CA THR A 86 4.25 -9.99 -10.37
C THR A 86 5.23 -8.90 -10.76
N ILE A 87 5.98 -9.15 -11.82
CA ILE A 87 6.99 -8.25 -12.37
C ILE A 87 6.38 -7.55 -13.59
N PHE A 88 6.66 -6.27 -13.73
CA PHE A 88 6.27 -5.40 -14.84
C PHE A 88 7.51 -4.89 -15.54
N ALA A 89 7.47 -4.84 -16.86
CA ALA A 89 8.43 -4.10 -17.67
C ALA A 89 7.67 -3.02 -18.43
N SER A 90 8.13 -1.77 -18.30
CA SER A 90 7.53 -0.60 -18.94
C SER A 90 8.58 0.19 -19.70
N ILE A 91 8.22 0.70 -20.87
CA ILE A 91 9.04 1.68 -21.60
C ILE A 91 9.00 3.01 -20.82
N VAL A 92 10.17 3.64 -20.65
CA VAL A 92 10.26 4.96 -20.02
C VAL A 92 10.26 6.01 -21.10
N GLU A 93 9.19 6.83 -21.14
CA GLU A 93 9.05 8.07 -21.91
C GLU A 93 10.05 8.21 -23.07
N ASP A 94 9.72 7.57 -24.21
CA ASP A 94 10.47 7.68 -25.46
C ASP A 94 9.68 8.52 -26.48
N GLU A 95 10.38 9.32 -27.28
CA GLU A 95 9.75 10.18 -28.30
C GLU A 95 9.21 9.38 -29.50
N ASN A 96 9.74 8.18 -29.75
CA ASN A 96 9.44 7.38 -30.93
C ASN A 96 8.43 6.25 -30.66
N PHE A 97 8.39 5.73 -29.43
CA PHE A 97 7.59 4.56 -29.08
C PHE A 97 6.54 4.87 -28.03
N MET A 98 5.37 4.23 -28.17
CA MET A 98 4.28 4.37 -27.20
C MET A 98 4.61 3.67 -25.89
N ASP A 99 4.24 4.30 -24.77
CA ASP A 99 4.32 3.73 -23.44
C ASP A 99 3.58 2.39 -23.38
N THR A 100 4.35 1.31 -23.33
CA THR A 100 3.83 -0.06 -23.26
C THR A 100 4.32 -0.72 -21.99
N GLU A 101 3.42 -1.43 -21.31
CA GLU A 101 3.72 -2.22 -20.13
C GLU A 101 3.26 -3.67 -20.31
N VAL A 102 4.13 -4.61 -19.94
CA VAL A 102 3.81 -6.04 -19.86
C VAL A 102 4.08 -6.56 -18.45
N SER A 103 3.35 -7.61 -18.05
CA SER A 103 3.54 -8.23 -16.73
C SER A 103 3.75 -9.74 -16.85
N GLY A 104 4.52 -10.30 -15.92
CA GLY A 104 4.74 -11.73 -15.76
C GLY A 104 4.81 -12.13 -14.28
N GLU A 105 4.41 -13.36 -13.97
CA GLU A 105 4.43 -13.89 -12.60
C GLU A 105 5.57 -14.90 -12.44
N VAL A 106 6.36 -14.75 -11.36
CA VAL A 106 7.47 -15.64 -11.04
C VAL A 106 7.53 -15.95 -9.54
N LYS A 107 8.08 -17.10 -9.17
CA LYS A 107 8.20 -17.54 -7.77
C LYS A 107 9.59 -17.25 -7.18
N TRP A 108 9.99 -15.97 -7.18
CA TRP A 108 11.27 -15.52 -6.62
C TRP A 108 11.13 -14.77 -5.28
N GLY A 109 9.90 -14.57 -4.81
CA GLY A 109 9.66 -13.86 -3.55
C GLY A 109 10.15 -14.68 -2.36
N GLN A 110 10.86 -14.01 -1.46
CA GLN A 110 11.17 -14.57 -0.15
C GLN A 110 9.86 -14.75 0.62
N ILE A 111 9.53 -16.00 0.97
CA ILE A 111 8.35 -16.30 1.77
C ILE A 111 8.58 -15.74 3.17
N VAL A 112 7.97 -14.59 3.45
CA VAL A 112 7.91 -14.08 4.81
C VAL A 112 6.69 -14.72 5.43
N VAL A 113 6.92 -15.73 6.25
CA VAL A 113 5.89 -16.22 7.16
C VAL A 113 5.61 -15.05 8.09
N SER A 114 4.54 -14.31 7.79
CA SER A 114 3.99 -13.39 8.74
C SER A 114 3.54 -14.27 9.91
N ASP A 115 4.29 -14.21 11.01
CA ASP A 115 3.88 -14.82 12.25
C ASP A 115 2.64 -14.06 12.71
N ASN A 116 1.49 -14.48 12.17
CA ASN A 116 0.20 -13.87 12.42
C ASN A 116 -0.27 -14.12 13.84
N SER A 117 0.49 -14.91 14.63
CA SER A 117 0.22 -15.17 16.04
C SER A 117 0.11 -13.88 16.86
N ASN A 118 0.81 -12.82 16.44
CA ASN A 118 0.85 -11.54 17.15
C ASN A 118 0.05 -10.42 16.47
N VAL A 119 -0.82 -10.71 15.50
CA VAL A 119 -1.74 -9.69 14.95
C VAL A 119 -2.70 -9.19 16.04
N ASP A 120 -3.13 -10.09 16.91
CA ASP A 120 -3.93 -9.79 18.10
C ASP A 120 -3.15 -8.93 19.12
N GLU A 121 -1.82 -9.05 19.18
CA GLU A 121 -0.96 -8.27 20.07
C GLU A 121 -0.60 -6.89 19.48
N ARG A 122 -0.58 -6.77 18.15
CA ARG A 122 -0.12 -5.56 17.44
C ARG A 122 -1.23 -4.54 17.18
N SER A 123 -2.50 -4.94 17.24
CA SER A 123 -3.59 -3.99 17.12
C SER A 123 -3.95 -3.45 18.49
N PHE A 124 -3.85 -2.12 18.62
CA PHE A 124 -4.26 -1.37 19.81
C PHE A 124 -5.73 -1.60 20.20
N SER A 125 -6.52 -2.21 19.30
CA SER A 125 -7.94 -2.56 19.47
C SER A 125 -8.27 -3.93 18.85
N ALA A 126 -7.35 -4.89 18.90
CA ALA A 126 -7.41 -6.12 18.08
C ALA A 126 -8.60 -7.06 18.33
N GLY A 127 -9.36 -6.86 19.42
CA GLY A 127 -10.52 -7.68 19.72
C GLY A 127 -11.53 -6.90 20.55
N ARG A 128 -12.82 -7.21 20.37
CA ARG A 128 -13.93 -6.66 21.18
C ARG A 128 -13.72 -6.89 22.68
N ASP A 129 -12.94 -7.90 23.05
CA ASP A 129 -12.61 -8.35 24.40
C ASP A 129 -11.26 -7.83 24.94
N ARG A 130 -10.49 -7.07 24.13
CA ARG A 130 -9.12 -6.62 24.49
C ARG A 130 -8.98 -5.09 24.54
N ALA A 131 -10.04 -4.38 24.90
CA ALA A 131 -9.95 -2.94 25.12
C ALA A 131 -9.00 -2.63 26.31
N PRO A 132 -8.02 -1.71 26.16
CA PRO A 132 -7.13 -1.34 27.25
C PRO A 132 -7.92 -0.83 28.47
N ILE A 133 -7.52 -1.26 29.67
CA ILE A 133 -8.23 -1.01 30.94
C ILE A 133 -8.47 0.49 31.17
N TYR A 134 -7.54 1.34 30.76
CA TYR A 134 -7.66 2.80 30.92
C TYR A 134 -8.85 3.38 30.13
N PHE A 135 -9.17 2.86 28.94
CA PHE A 135 -10.35 3.31 28.20
C PHE A 135 -11.64 2.95 28.95
N ILE A 136 -11.72 1.71 29.45
CA ILE A 136 -12.88 1.25 30.23
C ILE A 136 -13.05 2.10 31.48
N ALA A 137 -11.97 2.35 32.21
CA ALA A 137 -11.97 3.15 33.43
C ALA A 137 -12.42 4.60 33.18
N ILE A 138 -11.87 5.26 32.14
CA ILE A 138 -12.24 6.64 31.78
C ILE A 138 -13.71 6.71 31.35
N SER A 139 -14.17 5.77 30.51
CA SER A 139 -15.58 5.74 30.08
C SER A 139 -16.55 5.58 31.25
N LEU A 140 -16.26 4.66 32.18
CA LEU A 140 -17.09 4.46 33.37
C LEU A 140 -17.05 5.66 34.31
N LEU A 141 -15.89 6.31 34.45
CA LEU A 141 -15.74 7.53 35.25
C LEU A 141 -16.64 8.65 34.70
N ILE A 142 -16.60 8.90 33.39
CA ILE A 142 -17.43 9.93 32.75
C ILE A 142 -18.92 9.64 32.95
N ILE A 143 -19.34 8.39 32.73
CA ILE A 143 -20.73 7.96 32.98
C ILE A 143 -21.10 8.18 34.45
N GLY A 144 -20.23 7.81 35.38
CA GLY A 144 -20.42 8.00 36.81
C GLY A 144 -20.56 9.47 37.22
N LEU A 145 -19.80 10.38 36.63
CA LEU A 145 -19.92 11.82 36.88
C LEU A 145 -21.26 12.37 36.40
N ILE A 146 -21.72 11.95 35.21
CA ILE A 146 -23.02 12.37 34.67
C ILE A 146 -24.14 11.88 35.59
N TRP A 147 -24.16 10.60 35.96
CA TRP A 147 -25.16 10.07 36.89
C TRP A 147 -25.08 10.69 38.28
N GLY A 148 -23.87 10.95 38.77
CA GLY A 148 -23.64 11.61 40.06
C GLY A 148 -24.22 13.02 40.11
N THR A 149 -24.03 13.81 39.06
CA THR A 149 -24.61 15.17 38.97
C THR A 149 -26.14 15.15 38.89
N LEU A 150 -26.73 14.21 38.14
CA LEU A 150 -28.18 14.02 38.10
C LEU A 150 -28.75 13.62 39.47
N LEU A 151 -28.13 12.66 40.16
CA LEU A 151 -28.56 12.23 41.48
C LEU A 151 -28.46 13.37 42.51
N TYR A 152 -27.37 14.14 42.46
CA TYR A 152 -27.17 15.31 43.31
C TYR A 152 -28.30 16.35 43.12
N ALA A 153 -28.65 16.67 41.87
CA ALA A 153 -29.74 17.60 41.58
C ALA A 153 -31.07 17.12 42.16
N VAL A 154 -31.39 15.82 42.01
CA VAL A 154 -32.61 15.22 42.54
C VAL A 154 -32.65 15.30 44.08
N LEU A 155 -31.55 14.96 44.76
CA LEU A 155 -31.45 15.04 46.22
C LEU A 155 -31.62 16.48 46.73
N GLN A 156 -31.09 17.47 46.01
CA GLN A 156 -31.23 18.88 46.36
C GLN A 156 -32.70 19.32 46.31
N VAL A 157 -33.46 18.90 45.29
CA VAL A 157 -34.90 19.17 45.18
C VAL A 157 -35.68 18.54 46.35
N PHE A 158 -35.37 17.30 46.72
CA PHE A 158 -36.00 16.66 47.88
C PHE A 158 -35.64 17.35 49.20
N LYS A 159 -34.40 17.82 49.35
CA LYS A 159 -33.96 18.57 50.53
C LYS A 159 -34.73 19.89 50.67
N ILE A 160 -34.89 20.63 49.57
CA ILE A 160 -35.67 21.88 49.55
C ILE A 160 -37.14 21.61 49.91
N LYS A 161 -37.77 20.58 49.33
CA LYS A 161 -39.15 20.19 49.68
C LYS A 161 -39.31 19.84 51.16
N ARG A 162 -38.35 19.15 51.77
CA ARG A 162 -38.39 18.84 53.22
C ARG A 162 -38.24 20.08 54.09
N LEU A 163 -37.37 21.02 53.71
CA LEU A 163 -37.15 22.26 54.46
C LEU A 163 -38.38 23.17 54.38
N GLY A 164 -38.97 23.35 53.20
CA GLY A 164 -40.20 24.16 53.05
C GLY A 164 -41.39 23.62 53.86
N LYS A 165 -41.57 22.30 53.93
CA LYS A 165 -42.65 21.69 54.73
C LYS A 165 -42.47 21.88 56.25
N LEU A 166 -41.23 22.04 56.73
CA LEU A 166 -40.95 22.27 58.15
C LEU A 166 -41.24 23.71 58.58
N GLU A 167 -41.12 24.68 57.67
CA GLU A 167 -41.44 26.09 57.95
C GLU A 167 -42.95 26.33 57.99
N GLU A 168 -43.72 25.70 57.09
CA GLU A 168 -45.20 25.81 57.06
C GLU A 168 -45.88 25.18 58.30
N ILE A 169 -45.22 24.28 59.03
CA ILE A 169 -45.72 23.70 60.29
C ILE A 169 -45.43 24.62 61.49
N LYS A 170 -44.54 25.61 61.33
CA LYS A 170 -44.05 26.47 62.42
C LYS A 170 -44.75 27.83 62.48
N GLU A 171 -45.38 28.27 61.39
CA GLU A 171 -46.41 29.33 61.38
C GLU A 171 -47.77 28.80 61.83
#